data_AF-A0AAX3T5Z0-F1
#
_entry.id   AF-A0AAX3T5Z0-F1
#
_cell.length_a   1.000
_cell.length_b   1.000
_cell.length_c   1.000
_cell.angle_alpha   90.00
_cell.angle_beta   90.00
_cell.angle_gamma   90.00
#
_symmetry.space_group_name_H-M   'P 1'
#
loop_
_entity.id
_entity.type
_entity.pdbx_description
1 polymer ?
#
loop_
_entity_poly.entity_id
_entity_poly.type
_entity_poly.pdbx_seq_one_letter_code
_entity_poly.pdbx_strand_id
1 'polypeptide(L)'
;MSTPHYDSLIWATRGRTWGFRFVLDAGLGDPLSDYERVFGDLQHAPTAWRSHGGQVALRFPDPLGRQDSAGRVIPHEFVIFGDLAAAVNSVEDGLHKVWPLVSEVYASVWDAPHPPDLRGQSTEGK
;
A
#
# COMPACT_ATOMS: atom_id res chain seq x y z
N MET A 1 -6.77 21.86 2.99
CA MET A 1 -6.06 20.67 2.48
C MET A 1 -6.05 19.68 3.61
N SER A 2 -6.84 18.61 3.53
CA SER A 2 -6.86 17.57 4.58
C SER A 2 -5.56 16.78 4.49
N THR A 3 -4.83 16.72 5.61
CA THR A 3 -3.66 15.86 5.73
C THR A 3 -4.08 14.40 5.50
N PRO A 4 -3.42 13.64 4.62
CA PRO A 4 -3.74 12.23 4.45
C PRO A 4 -3.49 11.47 5.76
N HIS A 5 -4.50 10.76 6.24
CA HIS A 5 -4.42 9.93 7.44
C HIS A 5 -3.88 8.54 7.07
N TYR A 6 -2.55 8.37 7.15
CA TYR A 6 -1.87 7.11 6.84
C TYR A 6 -2.00 6.05 7.94
N ASP A 7 -2.62 6.38 9.07
CA ASP A 7 -2.87 5.49 10.20
C ASP A 7 -3.84 4.32 9.89
N SER A 8 -4.45 4.33 8.70
CA SER A 8 -5.45 3.34 8.27
C SER A 8 -4.95 2.30 7.29
N LEU A 9 -3.67 2.33 6.88
CA LEU A 9 -3.13 1.36 5.93
C LEU A 9 -1.63 1.08 6.07
N ILE A 10 -1.25 -0.18 5.90
CA ILE A 10 0.11 -0.57 5.52
C ILE A 10 0.17 -0.50 4.01
N TRP A 11 1.26 0.05 3.47
CA TRP A 11 1.53 0.05 2.04
C TRP A 11 2.93 -0.50 1.76
N ALA A 12 2.97 -1.59 1.01
CA ALA A 12 4.18 -2.21 0.52
C ALA A 12 4.28 -2.08 -1.00
N THR A 13 5.43 -1.60 -1.46
CA THR A 13 5.73 -1.48 -2.89
C THR A 13 7.24 -1.41 -3.11
N ARG A 14 7.66 -1.13 -4.34
CA ARG A 14 9.05 -0.94 -4.75
C ARG A 14 9.16 0.27 -5.68
N GLY A 15 10.38 0.71 -5.93
CA GLY A 15 10.64 1.72 -6.96
C GLY A 15 11.27 1.13 -8.20
N ARG A 16 11.76 2.02 -9.05
CA ARG A 16 12.52 1.65 -10.22
C ARG A 16 13.83 0.94 -9.85
N THR A 17 14.57 1.55 -8.93
CA THR A 17 15.93 1.12 -8.54
C THR A 17 16.03 0.59 -7.12
N TRP A 18 15.01 0.79 -6.28
CA TRP A 18 14.94 0.24 -4.93
C TRP A 18 13.95 -0.93 -4.83
N GLY A 19 14.28 -1.89 -3.95
CA GLY A 19 13.54 -3.14 -3.77
C GLY A 19 12.23 -2.99 -3.01
N PHE A 20 11.52 -4.11 -2.80
CA PHE A 20 10.24 -4.12 -2.11
C PHE A 20 10.38 -3.76 -0.63
N ARG A 21 9.55 -2.84 -0.13
CA ARG A 21 9.60 -2.27 1.23
C ARG A 21 8.20 -1.85 1.69
N PHE A 22 8.01 -1.81 3.01
CA PHE A 22 6.92 -1.06 3.62
C PHE A 22 7.23 0.43 3.56
N VAL A 23 6.42 1.16 2.79
CA VAL A 23 6.49 2.62 2.68
C VAL A 23 5.64 3.27 3.78
N LEU A 24 4.47 2.70 4.07
CA LEU A 24 3.61 3.07 5.20
C LEU A 24 3.37 1.84 6.08
N ASP A 25 3.26 2.06 7.38
CA ASP A 25 3.16 1.02 8.41
C ASP A 25 1.91 1.16 9.28
N ALA A 26 0.98 2.06 8.96
CA ALA A 26 -0.18 2.41 9.78
C ALA A 26 0.17 2.85 11.22
N GLY A 27 1.40 3.31 11.47
CA GLY A 27 1.87 3.63 12.83
C GLY A 27 2.15 2.39 13.69
N LEU A 28 2.18 1.20 13.08
CA LEU A 28 2.44 -0.05 13.78
C LEU A 28 3.93 -0.27 14.00
N GLY A 29 4.29 -0.81 15.17
CA GLY A 29 5.66 -1.21 15.47
C GLY A 29 6.15 -2.41 14.65
N ASP A 30 5.24 -3.29 14.20
CA ASP A 30 5.53 -4.44 13.34
C ASP A 30 4.46 -4.63 12.25
N PRO A 31 4.60 -3.99 11.08
CA PRO A 31 3.66 -4.14 9.97
C PRO A 31 3.76 -5.50 9.27
N LEU A 32 4.83 -6.27 9.48
CA LEU A 32 5.03 -7.55 8.80
C LEU A 32 4.01 -8.60 9.28
N SER A 33 3.77 -8.66 10.59
CA SER A 33 2.83 -9.61 11.19
C SER A 33 1.40 -9.47 10.63
N ASP A 34 0.90 -8.24 10.47
CA ASP A 34 -0.43 -7.99 9.89
C ASP A 34 -0.45 -8.24 8.38
N TYR A 35 0.61 -7.85 7.67
CA TYR A 35 0.77 -8.14 6.25
C TYR A 35 0.72 -9.64 5.96
N GLU A 36 1.53 -10.46 6.65
CA GLU A 36 1.58 -11.90 6.45
C GLU A 36 0.24 -12.57 6.80
N ARG A 37 -0.48 -12.07 7.82
CA ARG A 37 -1.79 -12.62 8.21
C ARG A 37 -2.82 -12.54 7.08
N VAL A 38 -2.85 -11.43 6.34
CA VAL A 38 -3.87 -11.24 5.29
C VAL A 38 -3.40 -11.68 3.91
N PHE A 39 -2.09 -11.57 3.62
CA PHE A 39 -1.48 -11.96 2.35
C PHE A 39 -0.92 -13.38 2.29
N GLY A 40 -0.72 -14.08 3.41
CA GLY A 40 -0.04 -15.38 3.45
C GLY A 40 -0.64 -16.46 2.54
N ASP A 41 -1.95 -16.44 2.33
CA ASP A 41 -2.65 -17.37 1.43
C ASP A 41 -2.86 -16.81 0.01
N LEU A 42 -2.50 -15.54 -0.24
CA LEU A 42 -2.67 -14.91 -1.54
C LEU A 42 -1.50 -15.27 -2.46
N GLN A 43 -1.79 -16.19 -3.38
CA GLN A 43 -0.92 -16.56 -4.50
C GLN A 43 -0.42 -15.34 -5.32
N HIS A 44 0.56 -15.57 -6.20
CA HIS A 44 1.23 -14.54 -7.02
C HIS A 44 0.36 -13.89 -8.12
N ALA A 45 -0.97 -13.86 -7.96
CA ALA A 45 -1.86 -13.17 -8.86
C ALA A 45 -1.53 -11.67 -8.91
N PRO A 46 -1.57 -11.02 -10.09
CA PRO A 46 -1.23 -9.61 -10.26
C PRO A 46 -2.23 -8.67 -9.57
N THR A 47 -3.45 -9.14 -9.34
CA THR A 47 -4.47 -8.45 -8.55
C THR A 47 -4.96 -9.37 -7.44
N ALA A 48 -5.34 -8.79 -6.31
CA ALA A 48 -5.97 -9.51 -5.22
C ALA A 48 -6.87 -8.58 -4.41
N TRP A 49 -7.98 -9.13 -3.93
CA TRP A 49 -8.79 -8.53 -2.88
C TRP A 49 -9.23 -9.65 -1.93
N ARG A 50 -9.06 -9.44 -0.63
CA ARG A 50 -9.53 -10.37 0.40
C ARG A 50 -9.86 -9.59 1.66
N SER A 51 -11.06 -9.79 2.18
CA SER A 51 -11.43 -9.37 3.54
C SER A 51 -11.12 -10.48 4.54
N HIS A 52 -10.45 -10.15 5.65
CA HIS A 52 -10.16 -11.08 6.74
C HIS A 52 -10.07 -10.33 8.07
N GLY A 53 -10.88 -10.73 9.06
CA GLY A 53 -10.79 -10.17 10.42
C GLY A 53 -11.01 -8.65 10.52
N GLY A 54 -11.82 -8.07 9.63
CA GLY A 54 -12.03 -6.61 9.56
C GLY A 54 -10.92 -5.83 8.84
N GLN A 55 -9.93 -6.53 8.29
CA GLN A 55 -8.88 -5.97 7.45
C GLN A 55 -9.11 -6.35 5.98
N VAL A 56 -8.56 -5.56 5.06
CA VAL A 56 -8.56 -5.89 3.63
C VAL A 56 -7.13 -5.99 3.11
N ALA A 57 -6.79 -7.14 2.54
CA ALA A 57 -5.64 -7.28 1.65
C ALA A 57 -6.04 -6.84 0.24
N LEU A 58 -5.27 -5.94 -0.34
CA LEU A 58 -5.50 -5.39 -1.66
C LEU A 58 -4.20 -5.35 -2.46
N ARG A 59 -4.20 -5.92 -3.66
CA ARG A 59 -3.09 -5.85 -4.62
C ARG A 59 -3.61 -5.38 -5.97
N PHE A 60 -2.87 -4.47 -6.60
CA PHE A 60 -3.05 -4.13 -8.01
C PHE A 60 -1.72 -3.68 -8.63
N PRO A 61 -1.53 -3.84 -9.95
CA PRO A 61 -0.38 -3.27 -10.67
C PRO A 61 -0.46 -1.74 -10.66
N ASP A 62 0.69 -1.06 -10.73
CA ASP A 62 0.75 0.40 -10.83
C ASP A 62 -0.19 0.91 -11.94
N PRO A 63 -1.16 1.79 -11.61
CA PRO A 63 -2.17 2.24 -12.58
C PRO A 63 -1.63 2.99 -13.79
N LEU A 64 -0.41 3.55 -13.70
CA LEU A 64 0.27 4.20 -14.82
C LEU A 64 1.27 3.26 -15.52
N GLY A 65 1.30 1.98 -15.15
CA GLY A 65 2.17 0.98 -15.74
C GLY A 65 3.66 1.20 -15.42
N ARG A 66 4.00 1.92 -14.35
CA ARG A 66 5.39 2.15 -13.95
C ARG A 66 6.09 0.84 -13.64
N GLN A 67 7.34 0.73 -14.08
CA GLN A 67 8.13 -0.50 -14.04
C GLN A 67 9.33 -0.37 -13.12
N ASP A 68 9.81 -1.51 -12.64
CA ASP A 68 11.13 -1.61 -12.03
C ASP A 68 12.25 -1.63 -13.10
N SER A 69 13.51 -1.61 -12.67
CA SER A 69 14.68 -1.69 -13.56
C SER A 69 14.77 -2.97 -14.38
N ALA A 70 14.02 -4.02 -14.00
CA ALA A 70 13.91 -5.27 -14.77
C ALA A 70 12.74 -5.25 -15.77
N GLY A 71 12.02 -4.12 -15.90
CA GLY A 71 10.89 -3.97 -16.82
C GLY A 71 9.58 -4.59 -16.31
N ARG A 72 9.50 -5.00 -15.04
CA ARG A 72 8.27 -5.56 -14.46
C ARG A 72 7.37 -4.44 -13.97
N VAL A 73 6.08 -4.49 -14.29
CA VAL A 73 5.08 -3.57 -13.71
C VAL A 73 5.07 -3.73 -12.20
N ILE A 74 5.17 -2.62 -11.49
CA ILE A 74 5.30 -2.61 -10.03
C ILE A 74 3.95 -2.93 -9.40
N PRO A 75 3.87 -3.88 -8.45
CA PRO A 75 2.66 -4.07 -7.65
C PRO A 75 2.59 -3.05 -6.52
N HIS A 76 1.37 -2.64 -6.19
CA HIS A 76 1.04 -1.97 -4.94
C HIS A 76 0.24 -2.92 -4.07
N GLU A 77 0.73 -3.15 -2.86
CA GLU A 77 0.09 -4.03 -1.89
C GLU A 77 -0.28 -3.24 -0.64
N PHE A 78 -1.52 -3.42 -0.21
CA PHE A 78 -2.08 -2.70 0.92
C PHE A 78 -2.72 -3.67 1.90
N VAL A 79 -2.47 -3.42 3.18
CA VAL A 79 -3.35 -3.90 4.26
C VAL A 79 -4.13 -2.69 4.75
N ILE A 80 -5.45 -2.78 4.71
CA ILE A 80 -6.33 -1.66 5.00
C ILE A 80 -7.12 -1.98 6.26
N PHE A 81 -7.27 -0.98 7.14
CA PHE A 81 -7.93 -1.10 8.44
C PHE A 81 -9.15 -0.18 8.56
N GLY A 82 -9.99 -0.45 9.57
CA GLY A 82 -11.07 0.43 10.00
C GLY A 82 -12.13 0.72 8.93
N ASP A 83 -12.66 1.95 8.95
CA ASP A 83 -13.75 2.36 8.05
C ASP A 83 -13.36 2.29 6.57
N LEU A 84 -12.08 2.53 6.25
CA LEU A 84 -11.57 2.39 4.89
C LEU A 84 -11.62 0.93 4.43
N ALA A 85 -11.33 -0.03 5.31
CA ALA A 85 -11.45 -1.45 5.00
C ALA A 85 -12.91 -1.84 4.71
N ALA A 86 -13.86 -1.34 5.51
CA ALA A 86 -15.29 -1.56 5.29
C ALA A 86 -15.79 -0.98 3.95
N ALA A 87 -15.16 0.09 3.47
CA ALA A 87 -15.51 0.73 2.22
C ALA A 87 -14.88 0.06 0.97
N VAL A 88 -13.88 -0.81 1.10
CA VAL A 88 -13.16 -1.42 -0.02
C VAL A 88 -13.62 -2.87 -0.23
N ASN A 89 -14.50 -3.10 -1.20
CA ASN A 89 -15.12 -4.41 -1.46
C ASN A 89 -14.62 -5.08 -2.75
N SER A 90 -13.66 -4.47 -3.42
CA SER A 90 -13.10 -4.95 -4.68
C SER A 90 -11.75 -4.30 -4.98
N VAL A 91 -11.05 -4.82 -6.00
CA VAL A 91 -9.86 -4.16 -6.56
C VAL A 91 -10.22 -2.78 -7.13
N GLU A 92 -11.39 -2.66 -7.75
CA GLU A 92 -11.89 -1.40 -8.32
C GLU A 92 -12.14 -0.33 -7.24
N ASP A 93 -12.71 -0.72 -6.10
CA ASP A 93 -12.82 0.19 -4.94
C ASP A 93 -11.44 0.62 -4.45
N GLY A 94 -10.48 -0.30 -4.45
CA GLY A 94 -9.09 -0.01 -4.12
C GLY A 94 -8.47 1.07 -5.02
N LEU A 95 -8.65 0.96 -6.33
CA LEU A 95 -8.19 1.96 -7.30
C LEU A 95 -8.87 3.31 -7.10
N HIS A 96 -10.14 3.34 -6.72
CA HIS A 96 -10.88 4.60 -6.54
C HIS A 96 -10.67 5.26 -5.16
N LYS A 97 -10.45 4.47 -4.10
CA LYS A 97 -10.47 4.96 -2.71
C LYS A 97 -9.10 4.95 -2.04
N VAL A 98 -8.23 4.01 -2.41
CA VAL A 98 -6.92 3.80 -1.75
C VAL A 98 -5.80 4.43 -2.58
N TRP A 99 -5.79 4.19 -3.89
CA TRP A 99 -4.75 4.74 -4.77
C TRP A 99 -4.58 6.26 -4.67
N PRO A 100 -5.65 7.09 -4.62
CA PRO A 100 -5.50 8.54 -4.51
C PRO A 100 -4.78 9.01 -3.24
N LEU A 101 -4.72 8.18 -2.18
CA LEU A 101 -4.05 8.53 -0.93
C LEU A 101 -2.52 8.49 -1.04
N VAL A 102 -1.99 7.71 -1.99
CA VAL A 102 -0.55 7.44 -2.13
C VAL A 102 0.01 7.80 -3.50
N SER A 103 -0.83 8.09 -4.49
CA SER A 103 -0.42 8.27 -5.89
C SER A 103 0.57 9.42 -6.09
N GLU A 104 0.33 10.57 -5.45
CA GLU A 104 1.22 11.74 -5.52
C GLU A 104 2.56 11.46 -4.84
N VAL A 105 2.53 10.86 -3.64
CA VAL A 105 3.73 10.43 -2.94
C VAL A 105 4.53 9.48 -3.82
N TYR A 106 3.88 8.46 -4.37
CA TYR A 106 4.55 7.47 -5.20
C TYR A 106 5.14 8.07 -6.48
N ALA A 107 4.44 9.01 -7.12
CA ALA A 107 4.95 9.72 -8.28
C ALA A 107 6.27 10.46 -7.98
N SER A 108 6.44 10.97 -6.76
CA SER A 108 7.68 11.63 -6.35
C SER A 108 8.83 10.67 -5.99
N VAL A 109 8.52 9.42 -5.61
CA VAL A 109 9.54 8.47 -5.08
C VAL A 109 9.88 7.31 -6.01
N TRP A 110 9.06 7.02 -7.03
CA TRP A 110 9.23 5.85 -7.89
C TRP A 110 10.61 5.79 -8.54
N ASP A 111 11.10 6.90 -9.10
CA ASP A 111 12.41 7.00 -9.78
C ASP A 111 13.50 7.57 -8.85
N ALA A 112 13.20 7.79 -7.57
CA ALA A 112 14.19 8.21 -6.60
C ALA A 112 15.21 7.06 -6.34
N PRO A 113 16.48 7.36 -6.05
CA PRO A 113 17.50 6.32 -5.82
C PRO A 113 17.30 5.53 -4.52
N HIS A 114 16.51 6.07 -3.59
CA HIS A 114 16.26 5.49 -2.28
C HIS A 114 14.76 5.46 -1.98
N PRO A 115 14.28 4.46 -1.21
CA PRO A 115 12.90 4.45 -0.75
C PRO A 115 12.61 5.67 0.13
N PRO A 116 11.37 6.17 0.17
CA PRO A 116 11.00 7.22 1.10
C PRO A 116 10.98 6.72 2.54
N ASP A 117 11.34 7.57 3.50
CA ASP A 117 11.24 7.27 4.93
C ASP A 117 9.97 7.92 5.51
N LEU A 118 8.82 7.26 5.26
CA LEU A 118 7.49 7.72 5.72
C LEU A 118 6.92 6.87 6.86
N ARG A 119 7.75 5.99 7.44
CA ARG A 119 7.39 5.15 8.58
C ARG A 119 7.18 5.99 9.84
N GLY A 120 6.19 5.63 10.64
CA GLY A 120 5.87 6.36 11.87
C GLY A 120 5.37 7.79 11.67
N GLN A 121 4.98 8.19 10.45
CA GLN A 121 4.22 9.43 10.24
C GLN A 121 2.75 9.20 10.61
N SER A 122 2.54 9.00 11.91
CA SER A 122 1.21 8.93 12.52
C SER A 122 0.71 10.34 12.80
N THR A 123 -0.55 10.62 12.46
CA THR A 123 -1.12 11.90 12.89
C THR A 123 -1.41 11.83 14.39
N GLU A 124 -0.51 12.38 15.21
CA GLU A 124 -0.76 12.65 16.62
C GLU A 124 -1.87 13.70 16.71
N GLY A 125 -3.12 13.23 16.78
CA GLY A 125 -4.28 14.04 17.12
C GLY A 125 -4.28 14.34 18.61
N LYS A 126 -3.94 15.58 18.97
CA LYS A 126 -4.27 16.17 20.27
C LYS A 126 -5.72 16.67 20.26
#